data_AF-A0A7R9RVL8-F1
#
_entry.id   AF-A0A7R9RVL8-F1
#
_cell.length_a   1.000
_cell.length_b   1.000
_cell.length_c   1.000
_cell.angle_alpha   90.00
_cell.angle_beta   90.00
_cell.angle_gamma   90.00
#
_symmetry.space_group_name_H-M   'P 1'
#
loop_
_entity.id
_entity.type
_entity.pdbx_description
1 polymer ?
#
loop_
_entity_poly.entity_id
_entity_poly.type
_entity_poly.pdbx_seq_one_letter_code
_entity_poly.pdbx_strand_id
1 'polypeptide(L)'
;IPDNVDAAFVWGGNGKLYFFKGKKYWRFDFNSSPNVNPSYPQAISKWNGIPESVDAVLTDINGYTFFFKNDSYWRFNNVNFRVDDASPPYPRSTGKWWFNCQTAEMSNMKQITQDYDDYNEIKKEDLRMWPEAGPQKGAAVKHVAGLWIIAFICIFFIQ
;
A
#
# COMPACT_ATOMS: atom_id res chain seq x y z
N ILE A 1 19.53 -6.72 17.46
CA ILE A 1 18.49 -6.27 16.50
C ILE A 1 17.73 -5.14 17.22
N PRO A 2 17.36 -4.03 16.57
CA PRO A 2 16.65 -2.94 17.24
C PRO A 2 15.23 -3.35 17.62
N ASP A 3 14.66 -2.75 18.65
CA ASP A 3 13.33 -3.11 19.18
C ASP A 3 12.17 -2.73 18.25
N ASN A 4 12.39 -1.75 17.35
CA ASN A 4 11.36 -1.18 16.48
C ASN A 4 11.71 -1.35 15.00
N VAL A 5 11.82 -2.59 14.51
CA VAL A 5 12.10 -2.87 13.10
C VAL A 5 10.99 -2.33 12.17
N ASP A 6 11.35 -1.93 10.96
CA ASP A 6 10.38 -1.48 9.94
C ASP A 6 9.78 -2.67 9.19
N ALA A 7 10.60 -3.68 8.89
CA ALA A 7 10.15 -4.90 8.23
C ALA A 7 10.98 -6.12 8.66
N ALA A 8 10.39 -7.31 8.57
CA ALA A 8 11.09 -8.56 8.77
C ALA A 8 10.56 -9.65 7.84
N PHE A 9 11.44 -10.50 7.33
CA PHE A 9 11.04 -11.62 6.48
C PHE A 9 12.07 -12.76 6.47
N VAL A 10 11.63 -13.99 6.21
CA VAL A 10 12.52 -15.11 5.96
C VAL A 10 12.91 -15.08 4.49
N TRP A 11 14.20 -14.93 4.20
CA TRP A 11 14.65 -14.84 2.82
C TRP A 11 14.79 -16.23 2.19
N GLY A 12 14.04 -16.48 1.11
CA GLY A 12 14.05 -17.75 0.39
C GLY A 12 15.42 -18.18 -0.15
N GLY A 13 16.37 -17.25 -0.32
CA GLY A 13 17.72 -17.58 -0.81
C GLY A 13 18.58 -18.37 0.17
N ASN A 14 18.39 -18.22 1.50
CA ASN A 14 19.17 -18.97 2.49
C ASN A 14 18.40 -19.37 3.77
N GLY A 15 17.09 -19.11 3.82
CA GLY A 15 16.23 -19.46 4.95
C GLY A 15 16.47 -18.67 6.25
N LYS A 16 17.31 -17.63 6.22
CA LYS A 16 17.59 -16.79 7.40
C LYS A 16 16.54 -15.69 7.53
N LEU A 17 16.31 -15.25 8.77
CA LEU A 17 15.39 -14.16 9.07
C LEU A 17 16.14 -12.83 8.95
N TYR A 18 15.61 -11.91 8.16
CA TYR A 18 16.16 -10.60 7.94
C TYR A 18 15.28 -9.54 8.57
N PHE A 19 15.90 -8.56 9.22
CA PHE A 19 15.24 -7.41 9.83
C PHE A 19 15.76 -6.13 9.19
N PHE A 20 14.88 -5.19 8.84
CA PHE A 20 15.23 -3.89 8.28
C PHE A 20 14.86 -2.76 9.24
N LYS A 21 15.73 -1.75 9.34
CA LYS A 21 15.47 -0.49 10.05
C LYS A 21 16.20 0.66 9.38
N GLY A 22 15.45 1.60 8.80
CA GLY A 22 15.97 2.73 8.05
C GLY A 22 16.93 2.29 6.95
N LYS A 23 18.20 2.69 7.08
CA LYS A 23 19.26 2.39 6.11
C LYS A 23 19.99 1.06 6.37
N LYS A 24 19.56 0.29 7.37
CA LYS A 24 20.29 -0.85 7.92
C LYS A 24 19.46 -2.13 7.91
N TYR A 25 20.15 -3.26 7.86
CA TYR A 25 19.53 -4.57 8.07
C TYR A 25 20.39 -5.50 8.93
N TRP A 26 19.74 -6.47 9.57
CA TRP A 26 20.34 -7.55 10.34
C TRP A 26 19.92 -8.88 9.73
N ARG A 27 20.79 -9.89 9.88
CA ARG A 27 20.50 -11.28 9.52
C ARG A 27 20.58 -12.14 10.76
N PHE A 28 19.48 -12.81 11.06
CA PHE A 28 19.33 -13.74 12.17
C PHE A 28 19.38 -15.17 11.65
N ASP A 29 20.25 -15.96 12.24
CA ASP A 29 20.48 -17.36 11.95
C ASP A 29 19.98 -18.21 13.14
N PHE A 30 18.93 -18.99 12.91
CA PHE A 30 18.32 -19.84 13.94
C PHE A 30 19.28 -20.93 14.48
N ASN A 31 20.31 -21.28 13.71
CA ASN A 31 21.22 -22.39 14.01
C ASN A 31 22.58 -21.93 14.56
N SER A 32 22.76 -20.61 14.79
CA SER A 32 24.04 -20.05 15.24
C SER A 32 23.96 -19.49 16.66
N SER A 33 25.09 -19.50 17.36
CA SER A 33 25.27 -18.80 18.64
C SER A 33 26.56 -17.95 18.59
N PRO A 34 26.49 -16.61 18.58
CA PRO A 34 25.25 -15.81 18.62
C PRO A 34 24.43 -15.92 17.32
N ASN A 35 23.10 -15.78 17.44
CA ASN A 35 22.20 -15.85 16.27
C ASN A 35 22.42 -14.70 15.28
N VAL A 36 23.04 -13.61 15.70
CA VAL A 36 23.37 -12.46 14.85
C VAL A 36 24.88 -12.31 14.81
N ASN A 37 25.45 -12.36 13.60
CA ASN A 37 26.89 -12.19 13.42
C ASN A 37 27.32 -10.74 13.74
N PRO A 38 28.49 -10.51 14.38
CA PRO A 38 28.99 -9.17 14.72
C PRO A 38 29.20 -8.21 13.53
N SER A 39 29.28 -8.72 12.30
CA SER A 39 29.36 -7.91 11.08
C SER A 39 28.05 -7.20 10.69
N TYR A 40 26.99 -7.36 11.49
CA TYR A 40 25.71 -6.66 11.35
C TYR A 40 25.56 -5.53 12.39
N PRO A 41 24.82 -4.46 12.08
CA PRO A 41 24.04 -4.24 10.85
C PRO A 41 24.88 -3.96 9.61
N GLN A 42 24.29 -4.25 8.45
CA GLN A 42 24.83 -3.85 7.15
C GLN A 42 23.91 -2.85 6.47
N ALA A 43 24.43 -2.09 5.51
CA ALA A 43 23.65 -1.12 4.75
C ALA A 43 22.64 -1.81 3.82
N ILE A 44 21.40 -1.33 3.80
CA ILE A 44 20.35 -1.85 2.91
C ILE A 44 20.71 -1.68 1.43
N SER A 45 21.60 -0.74 1.09
CA SER A 45 22.12 -0.55 -0.28
C SER A 45 22.79 -1.80 -0.87
N LYS A 46 23.16 -2.80 -0.06
CA LYS A 46 23.58 -4.12 -0.54
C LYS A 46 22.47 -4.88 -1.28
N TRP A 47 21.20 -4.62 -0.93
CA TRP A 47 20.03 -5.07 -1.67
C TRP A 47 19.81 -4.16 -2.87
N ASN A 48 20.53 -4.44 -3.95
CA ASN A 48 20.67 -3.51 -5.07
C ASN A 48 19.32 -3.08 -5.66
N GLY A 49 19.07 -1.77 -5.70
CA GLY A 49 17.86 -1.16 -6.24
C GLY A 49 16.70 -1.04 -5.24
N ILE A 50 16.83 -1.56 -4.01
CA ILE A 50 15.82 -1.41 -2.96
C ILE A 50 16.01 -0.06 -2.25
N PRO A 51 14.94 0.72 -2.01
CA PRO A 51 15.03 1.98 -1.29
C PRO A 51 15.34 1.74 0.20
N GLU A 52 15.88 2.76 0.86
CA GLU A 52 16.00 2.77 2.32
C GLU A 52 14.62 2.93 2.98
N SER A 53 14.50 2.52 4.25
CA SER A 53 13.26 2.64 5.05
C SER A 53 12.06 1.99 4.34
N VAL A 54 12.13 0.67 4.17
CA VAL A 54 11.05 -0.13 3.60
C VAL A 54 9.97 -0.37 4.66
N ASP A 55 8.70 -0.37 4.23
CA ASP A 55 7.56 -0.52 5.13
C ASP A 55 7.16 -1.98 5.33
N ALA A 56 7.40 -2.80 4.31
CA ALA A 56 7.16 -4.24 4.38
C ALA A 56 8.07 -5.00 3.42
N VAL A 57 8.33 -6.26 3.75
CA VAL A 57 8.99 -7.22 2.87
C VAL A 57 8.28 -8.56 3.02
N LEU A 58 7.97 -9.22 1.91
CA LEU A 58 7.39 -10.56 1.93
C LEU A 58 7.98 -11.43 0.82
N THR A 59 7.82 -12.73 0.97
CA THR A 59 8.10 -13.71 -0.06
C THR A 59 6.79 -14.35 -0.50
N ASP A 60 6.53 -14.38 -1.81
CA ASP A 60 5.32 -15.05 -2.32
C ASP A 60 5.47 -16.57 -2.36
N ILE A 61 4.40 -17.26 -2.74
CA ILE A 61 4.36 -18.72 -2.85
C ILE A 61 5.33 -19.27 -3.91
N ASN A 62 5.77 -18.43 -4.86
CA ASN A 62 6.71 -18.80 -5.92
C ASN A 62 8.16 -18.50 -5.53
N GLY A 63 8.40 -17.96 -4.33
CA GLY A 63 9.74 -17.63 -3.83
C GLY A 63 10.28 -16.28 -4.31
N TYR A 64 9.47 -15.42 -4.93
CA TYR A 64 9.86 -14.04 -5.25
C TYR A 64 9.79 -13.18 -3.99
N THR A 65 10.79 -12.33 -3.81
CA THR A 65 10.82 -11.36 -2.71
C THR A 65 10.25 -10.03 -3.19
N PHE A 66 9.34 -9.45 -2.43
CA PHE A 66 8.74 -8.15 -2.70
C PHE A 66 9.03 -7.17 -1.56
N PHE A 67 9.54 -6.00 -1.91
CA PHE A 67 9.74 -4.88 -0.99
C PHE A 67 8.68 -3.83 -1.25
N PHE A 68 8.16 -3.22 -0.19
CA PHE A 68 7.15 -2.18 -0.25
C PHE A 68 7.66 -0.91 0.41
N LYS A 69 7.33 0.22 -0.20
CA LYS A 69 7.58 1.53 0.36
C LYS A 69 6.53 2.50 -0.17
N ASN A 70 5.84 3.20 0.72
CA ASN A 70 4.71 4.06 0.42
C ASN A 70 3.69 3.30 -0.47
N ASP A 71 3.28 3.92 -1.57
CA ASP A 71 2.33 3.38 -2.56
C ASP A 71 2.96 2.46 -3.61
N SER A 72 4.22 2.07 -3.43
CA SER A 72 5.05 1.43 -4.43
C SER A 72 5.66 0.12 -3.96
N TYR A 73 5.89 -0.80 -4.90
CA TYR A 73 6.57 -2.07 -4.62
C TYR A 73 7.64 -2.41 -5.66
N TRP A 74 8.63 -3.20 -5.22
CA TRP A 74 9.73 -3.73 -6.01
C TRP A 74 9.73 -5.25 -5.92
N ARG A 75 9.83 -5.95 -7.04
CA ARG A 75 10.15 -7.38 -7.06
C ARG A 75 11.67 -7.54 -7.10
N PHE A 76 12.23 -8.32 -6.18
CA PHE A 76 13.66 -8.52 -6.04
C PHE A 76 14.06 -9.91 -6.58
N ASN A 77 15.06 -9.89 -7.46
CA ASN A 77 15.66 -11.09 -8.01
C ASN A 77 16.60 -11.73 -6.97
N ASN A 78 16.21 -12.86 -6.42
CA ASN A 78 17.01 -13.56 -5.41
C ASN A 78 18.29 -14.19 -6.00
N VAL A 79 18.34 -14.46 -7.31
CA VAL A 79 19.51 -15.04 -8.00
C VAL A 79 20.55 -13.97 -8.32
N ASN A 80 20.11 -12.88 -8.95
CA ASN A 80 20.97 -11.77 -9.36
C ASN A 80 21.23 -10.75 -8.25
N PHE A 81 20.57 -10.91 -7.10
CA PHE A 81 20.64 -10.05 -5.93
C PHE A 81 20.44 -8.56 -6.26
N ARG A 82 19.40 -8.26 -7.05
CA ARG A 82 18.98 -6.90 -7.42
C ARG A 82 17.49 -6.84 -7.74
N VAL A 83 16.90 -5.66 -7.80
CA VAL A 83 15.55 -5.46 -8.36
C VAL A 83 15.46 -6.08 -9.76
N ASP A 84 14.36 -6.79 -10.00
CA ASP A 84 14.10 -7.44 -11.28
C ASP A 84 13.99 -6.42 -12.42
N ASP A 85 14.50 -6.80 -13.59
CA ASP A 85 14.26 -6.08 -14.83
C ASP A 85 12.99 -6.63 -15.49
N ALA A 86 12.00 -5.77 -15.70
CA ALA A 86 10.70 -6.14 -16.24
C ALA A 86 10.05 -4.97 -16.97
N SER A 87 9.12 -5.25 -17.87
CA SER A 87 8.27 -4.24 -18.52
C SER A 87 6.82 -4.38 -18.04
N PRO A 88 6.20 -3.34 -17.47
CA PRO A 88 6.79 -2.03 -17.10
C PRO A 88 7.83 -2.14 -15.97
N PRO A 89 8.78 -1.20 -15.85
CA PRO A 89 9.84 -1.27 -14.84
C PRO A 89 9.29 -1.18 -13.41
N TYR A 90 10.09 -1.63 -12.44
CA TYR A 90 9.87 -1.37 -11.02
C TYR A 90 10.51 -0.02 -10.61
N PRO A 91 9.99 0.67 -9.58
CA PRO A 91 8.82 0.32 -8.80
C PRO A 91 7.50 0.43 -9.57
N ARG A 92 6.49 -0.29 -9.09
CA ARG A 92 5.12 -0.24 -9.60
C ARG A 92 4.17 0.12 -8.46
N SER A 93 3.00 0.69 -8.80
CA SER A 93 1.98 1.04 -7.80
C SER A 93 1.42 -0.21 -7.11
N THR A 94 1.53 -0.26 -5.79
CA THR A 94 0.93 -1.31 -4.95
C THR A 94 -0.58 -1.33 -5.13
N GLY A 95 -1.23 -0.16 -5.06
CA GLY A 95 -2.68 -0.03 -5.29
C GLY A 95 -3.14 -0.67 -6.59
N LYS A 96 -2.50 -0.31 -7.71
CA LYS A 96 -2.88 -0.82 -9.04
C LYS A 96 -2.63 -2.32 -9.20
N TRP A 97 -1.50 -2.84 -8.73
CA TRP A 97 -1.04 -4.20 -9.06
C TRP A 97 -1.39 -5.26 -8.00
N TRP A 98 -1.48 -4.86 -6.73
CA TRP A 98 -1.78 -5.76 -5.62
C TRP A 98 -3.25 -5.71 -5.22
N PHE A 99 -3.87 -4.54 -5.33
CA PHE A 99 -5.25 -4.33 -4.89
C PHE A 99 -6.22 -4.05 -6.03
N ASN A 100 -5.72 -4.00 -7.27
CA ASN A 100 -6.52 -3.65 -8.45
C ASN A 100 -7.29 -2.32 -8.29
N CYS A 101 -6.77 -1.36 -7.52
CA CYS A 101 -7.31 0.01 -7.47
C CYS A 101 -7.08 0.65 -8.85
N GLN A 102 -8.08 0.59 -9.73
CA GLN A 102 -8.03 1.23 -11.05
C GLN A 102 -8.33 2.71 -10.88
N THR A 103 -7.48 3.58 -11.43
CA THR A 103 -7.65 5.04 -11.42
C THR A 103 -8.96 5.49 -12.10
N ALA A 104 -9.61 4.63 -12.88
CA ALA A 104 -10.96 4.85 -13.42
C ALA A 104 -12.04 4.98 -12.33
N GLU A 105 -11.85 4.37 -11.16
CA GLU A 105 -12.75 4.56 -10.03
C GLU A 105 -12.57 5.94 -9.39
N MET A 106 -11.39 6.56 -9.50
CA MET A 106 -11.16 7.94 -9.05
C MET A 106 -11.73 9.00 -10.01
N SER A 107 -11.85 8.71 -11.31
CA SER A 107 -12.62 9.57 -12.23
C SER A 107 -14.12 9.48 -11.95
N ASN A 108 -14.63 8.28 -11.68
CA ASN A 108 -16.04 8.10 -11.30
C ASN A 108 -16.33 8.73 -9.93
N MET A 109 -15.43 8.63 -8.96
CA MET A 109 -15.55 9.31 -7.66
C MET A 109 -15.50 10.83 -7.78
N LYS A 110 -14.66 11.38 -8.66
CA LYS A 110 -14.66 12.83 -8.95
C LYS A 110 -15.97 13.28 -9.59
N GLN A 111 -16.51 12.49 -10.51
CA GLN A 111 -17.82 12.76 -11.10
C GLN A 111 -18.93 12.68 -10.03
N ILE A 112 -18.94 11.64 -9.19
CA ILE A 112 -19.92 11.49 -8.10
C ILE A 112 -19.84 12.64 -7.09
N THR A 113 -18.63 13.09 -6.76
CA THR A 113 -18.42 14.23 -5.84
C THR A 113 -18.92 15.53 -6.48
N GLN A 114 -18.62 15.76 -7.76
CA GLN A 114 -19.15 16.90 -8.51
C GLN A 114 -20.68 16.86 -8.61
N ASP A 115 -21.26 15.71 -8.95
CA ASP A 115 -22.72 15.54 -9.05
C ASP A 115 -23.40 15.77 -7.70
N TYR A 116 -22.75 15.39 -6.59
CA TYR A 116 -23.26 15.63 -5.24
C TYR A 116 -23.17 17.11 -4.83
N ASP A 117 -22.07 17.78 -5.17
CA ASP A 117 -21.89 19.21 -4.91
C ASP A 117 -22.89 20.04 -5.73
N ASP A 118 -23.07 19.72 -7.01
CA ASP A 118 -24.04 20.34 -7.91
C ASP A 118 -25.49 20.13 -7.40
N TYR A 119 -25.85 18.92 -6.96
CA TYR A 119 -27.16 18.64 -6.37
C TYR A 119 -27.42 19.47 -5.10
N ASN A 120 -26.41 19.61 -4.24
CA ASN A 120 -26.54 20.40 -3.01
C ASN A 120 -26.61 21.91 -3.28
N GLU A 121 -26.01 22.38 -4.37
CA GLU A 121 -26.13 23.77 -4.83
C GLU A 121 -27.52 24.05 -5.42
N ILE A 122 -28.01 23.18 -6.31
CA ILE A 122 -29.40 23.25 -6.83
C ILE A 122 -30.40 23.23 -5.68
N LYS A 123 -30.21 22.33 -4.69
CA LYS A 123 -31.09 22.24 -3.53
C LYS A 123 -31.02 23.50 -2.67
N LYS A 124 -29.86 24.15 -2.54
CA LYS A 124 -29.73 25.45 -1.87
C LYS A 124 -30.43 26.55 -2.64
N GLU A 125 -30.40 26.55 -3.96
CA GLU A 125 -31.12 27.53 -4.79
C GLU A 125 -32.63 27.32 -4.70
N ASP A 126 -33.10 26.09 -4.77
CA ASP A 126 -34.52 25.72 -4.65
C ASP A 126 -35.06 26.09 -3.25
N LEU A 127 -34.27 25.86 -2.19
CA LEU A 127 -34.60 26.33 -0.82
C LEU A 127 -34.56 27.86 -0.66
N ARG A 128 -33.78 28.60 -1.46
CA ARG A 128 -33.81 30.06 -1.46
C ARG A 128 -35.01 30.61 -2.24
N MET A 129 -35.47 29.89 -3.25
CA MET A 129 -36.59 30.32 -4.09
C MET A 129 -37.94 30.16 -3.41
N TRP A 130 -38.14 29.16 -2.54
CA TRP A 130 -39.42 28.89 -1.88
C TRP A 130 -39.29 28.82 -0.34
N PRO A 131 -39.54 29.91 0.41
CA PRO A 131 -39.40 29.92 1.87
C PRO A 131 -40.51 29.15 2.62
N GLU A 132 -41.60 28.74 1.96
CA GLU A 132 -42.82 28.25 2.64
C GLU A 132 -43.24 26.81 2.32
N ALA A 133 -42.32 25.96 1.85
CA ALA A 133 -42.64 24.54 1.68
C ALA A 133 -42.45 23.76 3.01
N GLY A 134 -43.55 23.55 3.73
CA GLY A 134 -43.61 22.66 4.90
C GLY A 134 -43.23 21.20 4.58
N PRO A 135 -42.92 20.38 5.59
CA PRO A 135 -42.19 19.13 5.42
C PRO A 135 -43.05 18.03 4.79
N GLN A 136 -42.70 17.58 3.58
CA GLN A 136 -43.24 16.36 2.98
C GLN A 136 -42.31 15.17 3.26
N LYS A 137 -42.87 14.12 3.84
CA LYS A 137 -42.17 12.90 4.27
C LYS A 137 -41.69 12.11 3.05
N GLY A 138 -40.39 12.13 2.79
CA GLY A 138 -39.73 11.27 1.82
C GLY A 138 -39.47 9.87 2.39
N ALA A 139 -40.06 8.85 1.77
CA ALA A 139 -39.53 7.50 1.83
C ALA A 139 -38.32 7.42 0.90
N ALA A 140 -37.14 7.07 1.44
CA ALA A 140 -35.94 6.78 0.64
C ALA A 140 -35.39 5.39 1.00
N VAL A 141 -35.69 4.48 0.09
CA VAL A 141 -34.99 3.29 -0.39
C VAL A 141 -33.64 2.95 0.29
N LYS A 142 -33.59 1.76 0.89
CA LYS A 142 -32.38 1.02 1.26
C LYS A 142 -31.59 0.63 0.01
N HIS A 143 -30.28 0.85 0.00
CA HIS A 143 -29.21 -0.05 -0.51
C HIS A 143 -27.97 0.74 -0.97
N VAL A 144 -27.05 1.05 -0.06
CA VAL A 144 -25.62 1.22 -0.40
C VAL A 144 -24.76 0.83 0.81
N ALA A 145 -24.67 -0.46 1.13
CA ALA A 145 -23.78 -0.97 2.18
C ALA A 145 -22.58 -1.78 1.63
N GLY A 146 -22.48 -1.96 0.31
CA GLY A 146 -21.45 -2.81 -0.32
C GLY A 146 -20.21 -2.07 -0.87
N LEU A 147 -20.30 -0.76 -1.12
CA LEU A 147 -19.22 0.00 -1.78
C LEU A 147 -18.22 0.67 -0.82
N TRP A 148 -18.49 0.67 0.48
CA TRP A 148 -17.62 1.33 1.45
C TRP A 148 -16.34 0.53 1.77
N ILE A 149 -16.33 -0.79 1.60
CA ILE A 149 -15.17 -1.62 1.98
C ILE A 149 -14.02 -1.47 0.96
N ILE A 150 -14.33 -1.30 -0.33
CA ILE A 150 -13.30 -1.15 -1.38
C ILE A 150 -12.71 0.27 -1.39
N ALA A 151 -13.55 1.30 -1.16
CA ALA A 151 -13.10 2.69 -1.07
C ALA A 151 -12.21 2.94 0.17
N PHE A 152 -12.48 2.29 1.30
CA PHE A 152 -11.66 2.43 2.50
C PHE A 152 -10.23 1.88 2.32
N ILE A 153 -10.02 0.86 1.48
CA ILE A 153 -8.67 0.32 1.22
C ILE A 153 -7.85 1.29 0.35
N CYS A 154 -8.44 1.95 -0.65
CA CYS A 154 -7.69 2.89 -1.49
C CYS A 154 -7.46 4.26 -0.77
N ILE A 155 -8.29 4.67 0.20
CA ILE A 155 -8.13 5.94 0.93
C ILE A 155 -7.03 5.89 2.01
N PHE A 156 -6.80 4.74 2.66
CA PHE A 156 -5.83 4.65 3.77
C PHE A 156 -4.38 4.33 3.36
N PHE A 157 -4.10 4.06 2.07
CA PHE A 157 -2.76 3.72 1.58
C PHE A 157 -2.05 4.82 0.75
N ILE A 158 -2.59 6.05 0.71
CA ILE A 158 -2.05 7.17 -0.08
C ILE A 158 -1.58 8.35 0.82
N GLN A 159 -1.33 8.14 2.11
CA GLN A 159 -0.95 9.24 3.02
C GLN A 159 0.39 9.00 3.73
#